data_AF-A0A930A7Q6-F1
#
_entry.id   AF-A0A930A7Q6-F1
#
_cell.length_a   1.000
_cell.length_b   1.000
_cell.length_c   1.000
_cell.angle_alpha   90.00
_cell.angle_beta   90.00
_cell.angle_gamma   90.00
#
_symmetry.space_group_name_H-M   'P 1'
#
loop_
_entity.id
_entity.type
_entity.pdbx_description
1 polymer ?
#
loop_
_entity_poly.entity_id
_entity_poly.type
_entity_poly.pdbx_seq_one_letter_code
_entity_poly.pdbx_strand_id
1 'polypeptide(L)'
;NVVNIEELHIPNETLEQKLLLIHQPMLVVLALSEKEVVTVIDKCVEMKLPYHLLTDDGEPVEGINIYTSSFAQGFYIVDENLKVYTAAEIFAYHHHKGRYENKFRNAEVIHGYDELQPGDYVVHAQYGVGQYICIENREIQKVKRDFLKIIYRGNTELLVPLEQFRLVRKFVSREGV
;
A
#
# COMPACT_ATOMS: atom_id res chain seq x y z
N ASN A 1 -15.19 29.04 -3.96
CA ASN A 1 -14.48 28.43 -2.84
C ASN A 1 -13.93 27.10 -3.30
N VAL A 2 -12.62 27.02 -3.53
CA VAL A 2 -11.98 25.75 -3.89
C VAL A 2 -11.78 25.02 -2.56
N VAL A 3 -12.55 23.96 -2.33
CA VAL A 3 -12.37 23.09 -1.17
C VAL A 3 -10.94 22.54 -1.25
N ASN A 4 -10.15 22.76 -0.20
CA ASN A 4 -8.77 22.27 -0.17
C ASN A 4 -8.79 20.76 0.12
N ILE A 5 -8.72 19.95 -0.94
CA ILE A 5 -8.76 18.49 -0.89
C ILE A 5 -7.37 17.92 -1.13
N GLU A 6 -6.90 17.09 -0.20
CA GLU A 6 -5.61 16.40 -0.27
C GLU A 6 -5.77 14.87 -0.33
N GLU A 7 -4.75 14.17 -0.85
CA GLU A 7 -4.69 12.71 -0.82
C GLU A 7 -4.36 12.18 0.58
N LEU A 8 -5.09 11.16 1.02
CA LEU A 8 -4.83 10.48 2.29
C LEU A 8 -3.64 9.52 2.19
N HIS A 9 -2.79 9.56 3.20
CA HIS A 9 -1.72 8.59 3.40
C HIS A 9 -1.94 7.87 4.73
N ILE A 10 -2.09 6.55 4.67
CA ILE A 10 -2.11 5.68 5.85
C ILE A 10 -1.07 4.57 5.66
N PRO A 11 -0.25 4.25 6.68
CA PRO A 11 0.69 3.15 6.62
C PRO A 11 0.03 1.82 6.25
N ASN A 12 0.77 1.00 5.51
CA ASN A 12 0.32 -0.32 5.11
C ASN A 12 0.49 -1.31 6.27
N GLU A 13 -0.52 -1.37 7.11
CA GLU A 13 -0.56 -2.22 8.31
C GLU A 13 -1.83 -3.10 8.33
N THR A 14 -1.96 -3.94 9.37
CA THR A 14 -3.20 -4.71 9.56
C THR A 14 -4.41 -3.79 9.77
N LEU A 15 -5.62 -4.31 9.53
CA LEU A 15 -6.85 -3.57 9.76
C LEU A 15 -6.91 -3.00 11.19
N GLU A 16 -6.53 -3.79 12.18
CA GLU A 16 -6.49 -3.38 13.59
C GLU A 16 -5.56 -2.18 13.81
N GLN A 17 -4.35 -2.25 13.27
CA GLN A 17 -3.37 -1.15 13.39
C GLN A 17 -3.87 0.12 12.67
N LYS A 18 -4.48 -0.02 11.48
CA LYS A 18 -5.07 1.10 10.77
C LYS A 18 -6.22 1.73 11.55
N LEU A 19 -7.10 0.93 12.17
CA LEU A 19 -8.18 1.42 13.02
C LEU A 19 -7.63 2.20 14.23
N LEU A 20 -6.54 1.74 14.85
CA LEU A 20 -5.86 2.48 15.93
C LEU A 20 -5.24 3.81 15.46
N LEU A 21 -4.67 3.83 14.25
CA LEU A 21 -4.08 5.05 13.68
C LEU A 21 -5.13 6.10 13.35
N ILE A 22 -6.33 5.70 12.93
CA ILE A 22 -7.41 6.63 12.59
C ILE A 22 -8.30 7.00 13.79
N HIS A 23 -8.26 6.23 14.88
CA HIS A 23 -9.00 6.52 16.12
C HIS A 23 -8.48 7.76 16.91
N GLN A 24 -7.62 8.57 16.31
CA GLN A 24 -7.14 9.83 16.90
C GLN A 24 -8.29 10.86 17.03
N PRO A 25 -8.15 11.91 17.87
CA PRO A 25 -9.15 12.98 18.02
C PRO A 25 -9.27 13.82 16.74
N MET A 26 -9.96 13.24 15.76
CA MET A 26 -10.12 13.72 14.38
C MET A 26 -11.47 13.24 13.87
N LEU A 27 -12.02 13.98 12.91
CA LEU A 27 -13.27 13.61 12.26
C LEU A 27 -12.94 12.64 11.11
N VAL A 28 -13.31 11.37 11.28
CA VAL A 28 -13.00 10.29 10.35
C VAL A 28 -14.28 9.65 9.86
N VAL A 29 -14.40 9.49 8.54
CA VAL A 29 -15.50 8.77 7.89
C VAL A 29 -14.93 7.58 7.14
N LEU A 30 -15.49 6.40 7.38
CA LEU A 30 -15.24 5.17 6.66
C LEU A 30 -16.39 4.93 5.69
N ALA A 31 -16.17 5.20 4.41
CA ALA A 31 -17.14 4.98 3.34
C ALA A 31 -16.96 3.57 2.77
N LEU A 32 -17.81 2.64 3.20
CA LEU A 32 -17.65 1.20 2.99
C LEU A 32 -18.92 0.56 2.41
N SER A 33 -18.75 -0.56 1.71
CA SER A 33 -19.89 -1.41 1.32
C SER A 33 -20.48 -2.16 2.53
N GLU A 34 -21.71 -2.66 2.41
CA GLU A 34 -22.39 -3.40 3.48
C GLU A 34 -21.55 -4.55 4.06
N LYS A 35 -20.84 -5.31 3.21
CA LYS A 35 -20.00 -6.44 3.65
C LYS A 35 -18.78 -5.98 4.46
N GLU A 36 -18.19 -4.87 4.05
CA GLU A 36 -17.02 -4.27 4.68
C GLU A 36 -17.38 -3.61 6.02
N VAL A 37 -18.54 -2.95 6.10
CA VAL A 37 -19.09 -2.39 7.33
C VAL A 37 -19.16 -3.45 8.43
N VAL A 38 -19.68 -4.64 8.13
CA VAL A 38 -19.75 -5.76 9.09
C VAL A 38 -18.36 -6.10 9.62
N THR A 39 -17.37 -6.21 8.74
CA THR A 39 -15.99 -6.57 9.12
C THR A 39 -15.33 -5.49 9.99
N VAL A 40 -15.52 -4.21 9.67
CA VAL A 40 -15.00 -3.11 10.50
C VAL A 40 -15.68 -3.07 11.86
N ILE A 41 -17.01 -3.21 11.91
CA ILE A 41 -17.76 -3.22 13.16
C ILE A 41 -17.30 -4.35 14.07
N ASP A 42 -17.16 -5.56 13.54
CA ASP A 42 -16.67 -6.72 14.30
C ASP A 42 -15.31 -6.42 14.95
N LYS A 43 -14.40 -5.79 14.18
CA LYS A 43 -13.08 -5.38 14.70
C LYS A 43 -13.12 -4.24 15.71
N CYS A 44 -13.95 -3.23 15.48
CA CYS A 44 -14.14 -2.17 16.47
C CYS A 44 -14.69 -2.73 17.78
N VAL A 45 -15.64 -3.66 17.74
CA VAL A 45 -16.19 -4.33 18.93
C VAL A 45 -15.13 -5.19 19.62
N GLU A 46 -14.39 -6.02 18.88
CA GLU A 46 -13.29 -6.85 19.40
C GLU A 46 -12.25 -6.00 20.16
N MET A 47 -11.89 -4.85 19.59
CA MET A 47 -10.87 -3.95 20.11
C MET A 47 -11.39 -2.92 21.12
N LYS A 48 -12.71 -2.87 21.34
CA LYS A 48 -13.39 -1.85 22.16
C LYS A 48 -13.16 -0.40 21.67
N LEU A 49 -13.08 -0.22 20.35
CA LEU A 49 -12.99 1.10 19.73
C LEU A 49 -14.40 1.69 19.56
N PRO A 50 -14.64 2.91 20.03
CA PRO A 50 -15.91 3.59 19.79
C PRO A 50 -16.04 3.98 18.31
N TYR A 51 -17.24 3.79 17.77
CA TYR A 51 -17.59 4.17 16.42
C TYR A 51 -19.04 4.66 16.38
N HIS A 52 -19.37 5.44 15.35
CA HIS A 52 -20.71 5.94 15.09
C HIS A 52 -21.16 5.45 13.71
N LEU A 53 -22.44 5.11 13.58
CA LEU A 53 -23.03 4.82 12.27
C LEU A 53 -23.57 6.14 11.70
N LEU A 54 -23.14 6.48 10.49
CA LEU A 54 -23.56 7.68 9.78
C LEU A 54 -24.68 7.34 8.82
N THR A 55 -25.78 8.09 8.90
CA THR A 55 -26.90 8.05 7.96
C THR A 55 -26.80 9.19 6.94
N ASP A 56 -27.54 9.13 5.84
CA ASP A 56 -27.47 10.14 4.77
C ASP A 56 -27.73 11.59 5.24
N ASP A 57 -28.61 11.78 6.23
CA ASP A 57 -28.94 13.09 6.81
C ASP A 57 -28.13 13.41 8.08
N GLY A 58 -27.15 12.57 8.43
CA GLY A 58 -26.36 12.71 9.65
C GLY A 58 -25.11 13.55 9.45
N GLU A 59 -24.75 14.35 10.46
CA GLU A 59 -23.44 15.00 10.51
C GLU A 59 -22.42 14.07 11.20
N PRO A 60 -21.21 13.91 10.64
CA PRO A 60 -20.17 13.12 11.26
C PRO A 60 -19.67 13.80 12.55
N VAL A 61 -19.39 12.99 13.57
CA VAL A 61 -18.87 13.46 14.86
C VAL A 61 -17.39 13.13 15.00
N GLU A 62 -16.74 13.61 16.06
CA GLU A 62 -15.35 13.26 16.34
C GLU A 62 -15.19 11.73 16.53
N GLY A 63 -14.12 11.18 15.97
CA GLY A 63 -13.84 9.75 15.96
C GLY A 63 -14.26 9.05 14.66
N ILE A 64 -14.43 7.73 14.75
CA ILE A 64 -14.73 6.88 13.59
C ILE A 64 -16.23 6.92 13.32
N ASN A 65 -16.61 7.40 12.14
CA ASN A 65 -17.97 7.33 11.61
C ASN A 65 -17.98 6.34 10.45
N ILE A 66 -18.95 5.44 10.40
CA ILE A 66 -19.06 4.42 9.36
C ILE A 66 -20.28 4.77 8.50
N TYR A 67 -20.04 4.97 7.21
CA TYR A 67 -21.04 5.34 6.22
C TYR A 67 -21.16 4.25 5.17
N THR A 68 -22.37 3.75 4.94
CA THR A 68 -22.63 2.63 4.02
C THR A 68 -22.75 3.12 2.58
N SER A 69 -21.65 3.58 2.02
CA SER A 69 -21.51 3.95 0.61
C SER A 69 -20.08 3.72 0.17
N SER A 70 -19.88 3.23 -1.06
CA SER A 70 -18.53 3.00 -1.58
C SER A 70 -18.07 4.14 -2.48
N PHE A 71 -16.90 4.68 -2.19
CA PHE A 71 -16.18 5.59 -3.08
C PHE A 71 -14.97 4.89 -3.69
N ALA A 72 -14.47 5.46 -4.79
CA ALA A 72 -13.31 4.93 -5.49
C ALA A 72 -11.98 5.17 -4.74
N GLN A 73 -11.89 6.27 -3.98
CA GLN A 73 -10.68 6.69 -3.28
C GLN A 73 -11.04 7.58 -2.08
N GLY A 74 -10.24 7.50 -1.03
CA GLY A 74 -10.31 8.39 0.12
C GLY A 74 -9.71 9.77 -0.14
N PHE A 75 -10.09 10.74 0.68
CA PHE A 75 -9.62 12.12 0.57
C PHE A 75 -9.66 12.85 1.91
N TYR A 76 -8.86 13.91 2.03
CA TYR A 76 -8.80 14.78 3.19
C TYR A 76 -9.33 16.17 2.85
N ILE A 77 -10.36 16.63 3.55
CA ILE A 77 -10.83 18.01 3.49
C ILE A 77 -10.10 18.80 4.57
N VAL A 78 -9.13 19.62 4.16
CA VAL A 78 -8.26 20.36 5.08
C VAL A 78 -9.05 21.38 5.89
N ASP A 79 -9.98 22.08 5.25
CA ASP A 79 -10.77 23.16 5.85
C ASP A 79 -11.69 22.67 6.97
N GLU A 80 -12.14 21.41 6.90
CA GLU A 80 -13.04 20.77 7.86
C GLU A 80 -12.33 19.77 8.77
N ASN A 81 -11.02 19.57 8.56
CA ASN A 81 -10.23 18.51 9.20
C ASN A 81 -10.91 17.12 9.11
N LEU A 82 -11.59 16.85 7.98
CA LEU A 82 -12.36 15.64 7.74
C LEU A 82 -11.58 14.68 6.85
N LYS A 83 -11.33 13.47 7.36
CA LYS A 83 -10.68 12.40 6.59
C LYS A 83 -11.71 11.35 6.20
N VAL A 84 -11.88 11.12 4.90
CA VAL A 84 -12.75 10.07 4.36
C VAL A 84 -11.88 8.93 3.84
N TYR A 85 -11.90 7.78 4.51
CA TYR A 85 -11.24 6.56 4.04
C TYR A 85 -12.25 5.63 3.39
N THR A 86 -11.82 4.91 2.36
CA THR A 86 -12.62 3.88 1.68
C THR A 86 -12.06 2.50 1.99
N ALA A 87 -12.70 1.48 1.40
CA ALA A 87 -12.19 0.12 1.50
C ALA A 87 -10.77 -0.03 0.94
N ALA A 88 -10.40 0.81 -0.03
CA ALA A 88 -9.06 0.83 -0.58
C ALA A 88 -8.04 1.11 0.54
N GLU A 89 -8.17 2.21 1.27
CA GLU A 89 -7.21 2.58 2.29
C GLU A 89 -7.28 1.65 3.53
N ILE A 90 -8.47 1.17 3.88
CA ILE A 90 -8.72 0.39 5.10
C ILE A 90 -8.37 -1.09 4.92
N PHE A 91 -8.95 -1.77 3.92
CA PHE A 91 -8.83 -3.22 3.78
C PHE A 91 -7.70 -3.66 2.87
N ALA A 92 -7.38 -2.88 1.85
CA ALA A 92 -6.30 -3.29 0.98
C ALA A 92 -4.96 -3.07 1.68
N TYR A 93 -4.10 -4.08 1.58
CA TYR A 93 -2.67 -3.86 1.62
C TYR A 93 -2.35 -2.97 0.42
N HIS A 94 -2.42 -1.66 0.60
CA HIS A 94 -1.91 -0.73 -0.38
C HIS A 94 -0.38 -0.90 -0.37
N HIS A 95 0.10 -1.82 -1.21
CA HIS A 95 1.12 -1.41 -2.15
C HIS A 95 0.55 -0.13 -2.77
N HIS A 96 0.96 1.03 -2.25
CA HIS A 96 0.88 2.24 -3.05
C HIS A 96 1.50 1.84 -4.37
N LYS A 97 0.64 1.68 -5.37
CA LYS A 97 1.06 1.57 -6.75
C LYS A 97 1.73 2.90 -7.01
N GLY A 98 3.04 2.97 -6.73
CA GLY A 98 3.84 4.09 -7.11
C GLY A 98 3.51 4.36 -8.56
N ARG A 99 3.51 5.64 -8.96
CA ARG A 99 3.18 6.13 -10.31
C ARG A 99 3.80 5.34 -11.49
N TYR A 100 4.74 4.44 -11.20
CA TYR A 100 5.39 3.49 -12.09
C TYR A 100 4.71 2.11 -12.24
N GLU A 101 3.86 1.64 -11.32
CA GLU A 101 3.31 0.26 -11.37
C GLU A 101 2.28 0.07 -12.51
N ASN A 102 1.56 1.14 -12.87
CA ASN A 102 0.63 1.11 -14.01
C ASN A 102 1.34 1.01 -15.38
N LYS A 103 2.67 1.12 -15.44
CA LYS A 103 3.42 0.91 -16.69
C LYS A 103 3.82 -0.56 -16.93
N PHE A 104 3.59 -1.45 -15.97
CA PHE A 104 4.13 -2.82 -16.02
C PHE A 104 3.09 -3.90 -15.74
N ARG A 105 1.89 -3.77 -16.33
CA ARG A 105 0.82 -4.79 -16.37
C ARG A 105 1.25 -6.16 -16.93
N ASN A 106 2.47 -6.28 -17.46
CA ASN A 106 2.98 -7.47 -18.13
C ASN A 106 4.01 -8.28 -17.29
N ALA A 107 4.27 -7.91 -16.03
CA ALA A 107 5.21 -8.67 -15.19
C ALA A 107 4.61 -10.02 -14.74
N GLU A 108 5.28 -11.14 -15.07
CA GLU A 108 4.97 -12.44 -14.47
C GLU A 108 5.55 -12.50 -13.04
N VAL A 109 4.78 -13.13 -12.14
CA VAL A 109 5.21 -13.39 -10.77
C VAL A 109 6.29 -14.47 -10.83
N ILE A 110 7.53 -14.10 -10.54
CA ILE A 110 8.59 -15.10 -10.31
C ILE A 110 8.24 -15.92 -9.07
N HIS A 111 8.31 -17.25 -9.18
CA HIS A 111 8.08 -18.15 -8.06
C HIS A 111 9.31 -18.25 -7.16
N GLY A 112 10.50 -17.97 -7.70
CA GLY A 112 11.76 -17.91 -6.97
C GLY A 112 12.80 -16.95 -7.58
N TYR A 113 13.81 -16.56 -6.81
CA TYR A 113 14.91 -15.70 -7.27
C TYR A 113 15.83 -16.39 -8.29
N ASP A 114 15.78 -17.72 -8.35
CA ASP A 114 16.52 -18.59 -9.26
C ASP A 114 16.08 -18.46 -10.73
N GLU A 115 14.91 -17.84 -10.98
CA GLU A 115 14.41 -17.54 -12.31
C GLU A 115 15.04 -16.27 -12.93
N LEU A 116 15.80 -15.50 -12.13
CA LEU A 116 16.45 -14.28 -12.58
C LEU A 116 17.81 -14.57 -13.22
N GLN A 117 17.99 -14.12 -14.46
CA GLN A 117 19.24 -14.18 -15.20
C GLN A 117 19.88 -12.79 -15.27
N PRO A 118 21.22 -12.68 -15.13
CA PRO A 118 21.94 -11.43 -15.33
C PRO A 118 21.48 -10.72 -16.61
N GLY A 119 21.06 -9.48 -16.47
CA GLY A 119 20.52 -8.66 -17.56
C GLY A 119 18.99 -8.58 -17.61
N ASP A 120 18.27 -9.43 -16.87
CA ASP A 120 16.81 -9.37 -16.75
C ASP A 120 16.37 -8.01 -16.17
N TYR A 121 15.33 -7.43 -16.77
CA TYR A 121 14.66 -6.30 -16.17
C TYR A 121 13.79 -6.77 -15.00
N VAL A 122 13.85 -6.04 -13.90
CA VAL A 122 13.11 -6.34 -12.69
C VAL A 122 12.43 -5.09 -12.16
N VAL A 123 11.29 -5.27 -11.50
CA VAL A 123 10.54 -4.23 -10.84
C VAL A 123 10.65 -4.44 -9.34
N HIS A 124 11.23 -3.48 -8.62
CA HIS A 124 11.17 -3.43 -7.17
C HIS A 124 9.96 -2.61 -6.73
N ALA A 125 9.19 -3.09 -5.75
CA ALA A 125 7.95 -2.46 -5.29
C ALA A 125 8.11 -0.96 -4.95
N GLN A 126 9.21 -0.59 -4.29
CA GLN A 126 9.49 0.80 -3.89
C GLN A 126 10.30 1.63 -4.91
N TYR A 127 11.27 1.02 -5.60
CA TYR A 127 12.26 1.75 -6.42
C TYR A 127 11.97 1.71 -7.92
N GLY A 128 10.98 0.91 -8.34
CA GLY A 128 10.61 0.78 -9.76
C GLY A 128 11.57 -0.13 -10.53
N VAL A 129 11.75 0.15 -11.82
CA VAL A 129 12.44 -0.75 -12.76
C VAL A 129 13.95 -0.57 -12.73
N GLY A 130 14.64 -1.69 -12.54
CA GLY A 130 16.09 -1.82 -12.67
C GLY A 130 16.48 -3.05 -13.48
N GLN A 131 17.78 -3.26 -13.63
CA GLN A 131 18.35 -4.44 -14.28
C GLN A 131 19.04 -5.31 -13.23
N TYR A 132 18.64 -6.57 -13.14
CA TYR A 132 19.30 -7.54 -12.27
C TYR A 132 20.69 -7.88 -12.84
N ILE A 133 21.70 -7.88 -11.97
CA ILE A 133 23.09 -8.14 -12.35
C ILE A 133 23.54 -9.51 -11.88
N CYS A 134 23.46 -9.78 -10.58
CA CYS A 134 23.88 -11.05 -9.97
C CYS A 134 23.42 -11.13 -8.50
N ILE A 135 23.65 -12.29 -7.88
CA ILE A 135 23.70 -12.41 -6.43
C ILE A 135 25.11 -12.04 -5.95
N GLU A 136 25.20 -11.09 -5.02
CA GLU A 136 26.44 -10.65 -4.39
C GLU A 136 26.45 -11.10 -2.93
N ASN A 137 27.49 -11.84 -2.53
CA ASN A 137 27.72 -12.18 -1.13
C ASN A 137 28.43 -11.01 -0.44
N ARG A 138 27.84 -10.48 0.64
CA ARG A 138 28.43 -9.42 1.46
C ARG A 138 28.48 -9.84 2.92
N GLU A 139 29.56 -9.45 3.58
CA GLU A 139 29.70 -9.60 5.02
C GLU A 139 29.26 -8.29 5.72
N ILE A 140 28.21 -8.38 6.52
CA ILE A 140 27.72 -7.26 7.34
C ILE A 140 27.75 -7.71 8.80
N GLN A 141 28.45 -6.97 9.65
CA GLN A 141 28.58 -7.28 11.09
C GLN A 141 29.06 -8.72 11.37
N LYS A 142 30.03 -9.21 10.58
CA LYS A 142 30.57 -10.59 10.63
C LYS A 142 29.61 -11.70 10.22
N VAL A 143 28.45 -11.36 9.67
CA VAL A 143 27.49 -12.31 9.11
C VAL A 143 27.50 -12.19 7.59
N LYS A 144 27.81 -13.28 6.90
CA LYS A 144 27.71 -13.35 5.43
C LYS A 144 26.24 -13.45 5.04
N ARG A 145 25.82 -12.59 4.12
CA ARG A 145 24.47 -12.56 3.56
C ARG A 145 24.54 -12.40 2.05
N ASP A 146 23.56 -12.98 1.37
CA ASP A 146 23.41 -12.88 -0.07
C ASP A 146 22.41 -11.77 -0.41
N PHE A 147 22.76 -11.00 -1.44
CA PHE A 147 21.97 -9.88 -1.91
C PHE A 147 21.75 -9.98 -3.42
N LEU A 148 20.54 -9.65 -3.87
CA LEU A 148 20.27 -9.38 -5.27
C LEU A 148 20.82 -7.99 -5.61
N LYS A 149 21.74 -7.93 -6.58
CA LYS A 149 22.29 -6.68 -7.10
C LYS A 149 21.45 -6.19 -8.27
N ILE A 150 20.88 -4.99 -8.13
CA ILE A 150 20.05 -4.34 -9.14
C ILE A 150 20.64 -2.97 -9.49
N ILE A 151 20.77 -2.68 -10.78
CA ILE A 151 21.23 -1.37 -11.29
C ILE A 151 20.05 -0.58 -11.81
N TYR A 152 19.98 0.69 -11.41
CA TYR A 152 19.01 1.67 -11.89
C TYR A 152 19.65 2.68 -12.86
N ARG A 153 18.79 3.50 -13.48
CA ARG A 153 19.24 4.62 -14.32
C ARG A 153 20.20 5.53 -13.55
N GLY A 154 21.26 5.97 -14.21
CA GLY A 154 22.34 6.73 -13.56
C GLY A 154 23.37 5.86 -12.84
N ASN A 155 23.38 4.55 -13.08
CA ASN A 155 24.32 3.58 -12.50
C ASN A 155 24.22 3.46 -10.97
N THR A 156 23.05 3.76 -10.41
CA THR A 156 22.76 3.61 -8.98
C THR A 156 22.55 2.13 -8.65
N GLU A 157 23.26 1.64 -7.64
CA GLU A 157 23.18 0.27 -7.14
C GLU A 157 22.16 0.14 -5.99
N LEU A 158 21.34 -0.91 -6.05
CA LEU A 158 20.51 -1.38 -4.94
C LEU A 158 20.86 -2.83 -4.61
N LEU A 159 21.07 -3.09 -3.32
CA LEU A 159 21.27 -4.44 -2.78
C LEU A 159 20.02 -4.85 -2.00
N VAL A 160 19.30 -5.84 -2.50
CA VAL A 160 18.10 -6.38 -1.85
C VAL A 160 18.49 -7.70 -1.16
N PRO A 161 18.30 -7.87 0.16
CA PRO A 161 18.56 -9.14 0.81
C PRO A 161 17.80 -10.28 0.11
N LEU A 162 18.44 -11.44 -0.07
CA LEU A 162 17.81 -12.56 -0.77
C LEU A 162 16.48 -12.99 -0.10
N GLU A 163 16.38 -12.88 1.22
CA GLU A 163 15.17 -13.13 2.00
C GLU A 163 13.98 -12.21 1.62
N GLN A 164 14.28 -11.03 1.06
CA GLN A 164 13.30 -10.03 0.64
C GLN A 164 13.05 -10.06 -0.87
N PHE A 165 13.45 -11.12 -1.57
CA PHE A 165 13.27 -11.25 -3.03
C PHE A 165 11.83 -11.05 -3.49
N ARG A 166 10.83 -11.31 -2.62
CA ARG A 166 9.40 -11.08 -2.89
C ARG A 166 9.04 -9.63 -3.25
N LEU A 167 9.91 -8.66 -2.90
CA LEU A 167 9.76 -7.25 -3.29
C LEU A 167 10.17 -6.99 -4.75
N VAL A 168 10.81 -7.97 -5.39
CA VAL A 168 11.34 -7.91 -6.76
C VAL A 168 10.49 -8.82 -7.64
N ARG A 169 10.07 -8.33 -8.81
CA ARG A 169 9.35 -9.11 -9.82
C ARG A 169 10.09 -9.02 -11.15
N LYS A 170 10.19 -10.11 -11.90
CA LYS A 170 10.74 -10.06 -13.26
C LYS A 170 9.80 -9.27 -14.16
N PHE A 171 10.36 -8.35 -14.93
CA PHE A 171 9.62 -7.62 -15.93
C PHE A 171 9.59 -8.44 -17.22
N VAL A 172 8.40 -8.89 -17.62
CA VAL A 172 8.19 -9.55 -18.91
C VAL A 172 7.46 -8.57 -19.81
N SER A 173 7.99 -8.29 -21.00
CA SER A 173 7.28 -7.49 -21.99
C SER A 173 6.57 -8.47 -22.93
N ARG A 174 5.24 -8.57 -22.83
CA ARG A 174 4.42 -9.12 -23.92
C ARG A 174 4.35 -8.03 -24.98
N GLU A 175 5.30 -8.01 -25.90
CA GLU A 175 5.11 -7.35 -27.19
C GLU A 175 3.96 -8.07 -27.91
N GLY A 176 3.02 -7.30 -28.45
CA GLY A 176 1.74 -7.78 -28.95
C GLY A 176 1.85 -8.73 -30.15
N VAL A 177 0.89 -9.66 -30.23
CA VAL A 177 0.42 -10.22 -31.49
C VAL A 177 -0.72 -9.35 -31.99
#